data_AF-A0A651DRQ4-F1
#
_entry.id   AF-A0A651DRQ4-F1
#
_cell.length_a   1.000
_cell.length_b   1.000
_cell.length_c   1.000
_cell.angle_alpha   90.00
_cell.angle_beta   90.00
_cell.angle_gamma   90.00
#
_symmetry.space_group_name_H-M   'P 1'
#
loop_
_entity.id
_entity.type
_entity.pdbx_description
1 polymer ?
#
loop_
_entity_poly.entity_id
_entity_poly.type
_entity_poly.pdbx_seq_one_letter_code
_entity_poly.pdbx_strand_id
1 'polypeptide(L)'
;MTHYPSNLADQPSAFDAVLGGASTTPSTGAVLGGLTGVKQRLMSPDPQQRLAALTDAMRYPSGLELVMGALGDPSDLVQEAAHQLLRDQTDPTVQQALRLYVFSRSKRHIASDDEATRIAALPELIHCGHEGLNLVIHALRDPSDVVQRAAFDLLKDRPEHRVRKSLELFSAAGVNYMRLRALLINREWQLADQETVYLMVKACGLEGGKELQPVQLLDIPCEDLHIIDRLWTRYSNGRFGFSVQSSIWQDFYNLYWSKSDTWSAFGDRVGWRVNHLLNPNHWRRYDELIFSLRAPVGHLPFLGDKFGIFTIETIAGRLANCQR
;
A
#
# COMPACT_ATOMS: atom_id res chain seq x y z
N MET A 1 -6.47 -65.82 -7.56
CA MET A 1 -6.97 -64.55 -7.00
C MET A 1 -6.41 -64.40 -5.61
N THR A 2 -5.26 -63.75 -5.47
CA THR A 2 -4.63 -63.48 -4.18
C THR A 2 -4.84 -62.00 -3.86
N HIS A 3 -5.79 -61.73 -2.97
CA HIS A 3 -5.95 -60.44 -2.32
C HIS A 3 -4.72 -60.15 -1.46
N TYR A 4 -3.97 -59.11 -1.78
CA TYR A 4 -3.05 -58.47 -0.83
C TYR A 4 -3.88 -57.59 0.12
N PRO A 5 -3.81 -57.75 1.44
CA PRO A 5 -4.40 -56.79 2.36
C PRO A 5 -3.44 -55.61 2.53
N SER A 6 -3.86 -54.45 2.03
CA SER A 6 -3.43 -53.14 2.51
C SER A 6 -3.96 -52.93 3.95
N ASN A 7 -3.26 -52.11 4.76
CA ASN A 7 -3.59 -51.64 6.13
C ASN A 7 -2.98 -52.34 7.36
N LEU A 8 -1.67 -52.67 7.34
CA LEU A 8 -0.93 -52.92 8.59
C LEU A 8 -0.21 -51.67 9.14
N ALA A 9 -0.02 -50.62 8.33
CA ALA A 9 0.81 -49.47 8.70
C ALA A 9 0.12 -48.42 9.61
N ASP A 10 -1.21 -48.49 9.78
CA ASP A 10 -2.00 -47.51 10.56
C ASP A 10 -2.53 -48.09 11.89
N GLN A 11 -2.00 -49.24 12.34
CA GLN A 11 -2.44 -49.89 13.58
C GLN A 11 -1.81 -49.27 14.84
N PRO A 12 -2.45 -49.39 16.02
CA PRO A 12 -1.95 -48.81 17.25
C PRO A 12 -0.60 -49.41 17.68
N SER A 13 0.34 -48.57 18.12
CA SER A 13 1.62 -49.03 18.69
C SER A 13 1.52 -49.23 20.21
N ALA A 14 2.45 -49.99 20.79
CA ALA A 14 2.54 -50.19 22.25
C ALA A 14 2.80 -48.89 23.05
N PHE A 15 3.11 -47.79 22.38
CA PHE A 15 3.35 -46.47 22.97
C PHE A 15 2.25 -45.45 22.66
N ASP A 16 1.12 -45.88 22.08
CA ASP A 16 0.00 -44.99 21.81
C ASP A 16 -0.75 -44.66 23.11
N ALA A 17 -0.82 -43.38 23.45
CA ALA A 17 -1.48 -42.92 24.67
C ALA A 17 -3.00 -43.19 24.59
N VAL A 18 -3.45 -44.10 25.46
CA VAL A 18 -4.86 -44.44 25.66
C VAL A 18 -5.45 -43.48 26.69
N LEU A 19 -6.32 -42.57 26.26
CA LEU A 19 -7.05 -41.69 27.18
C LEU A 19 -8.34 -42.38 27.67
N GLY A 20 -8.31 -42.87 28.90
CA GLY A 20 -9.51 -43.23 29.65
C GLY A 20 -10.12 -41.98 30.27
N GLY A 21 -11.22 -41.48 29.71
CA GLY A 21 -12.01 -40.40 30.29
C GLY A 21 -13.00 -40.92 31.33
N ALA A 22 -12.96 -40.36 32.53
CA ALA A 22 -13.89 -40.65 33.63
C ALA A 22 -15.33 -40.25 33.25
N SER A 23 -16.08 -41.22 32.71
CA SER A 23 -17.53 -41.24 32.68
C SER A 23 -17.94 -42.70 32.67
N THR A 24 -18.92 -43.03 33.52
CA THR A 24 -19.42 -44.39 33.78
C THR A 24 -19.44 -45.24 32.52
N THR A 25 -18.67 -46.32 32.53
CA THR A 25 -18.53 -47.27 31.43
C THR A 25 -19.89 -47.82 30.98
N PRO A 26 -20.26 -47.66 29.71
CA PRO A 26 -20.99 -48.71 29.02
C PRO A 26 -19.97 -49.78 28.64
N SER A 27 -20.22 -51.04 29.01
CA SER A 27 -19.32 -52.19 28.88
C SER A 27 -19.06 -52.66 27.44
N THR A 28 -19.03 -51.75 26.47
CA THR A 28 -18.82 -52.00 25.03
C THR A 28 -18.05 -50.88 24.31
N GLY A 29 -17.54 -49.88 25.02
CA GLY A 29 -16.78 -48.79 24.42
C GLY A 29 -15.38 -49.22 23.97
N ALA A 30 -15.18 -49.41 22.66
CA ALA A 30 -13.87 -49.68 22.09
C ALA A 30 -12.91 -48.51 22.38
N VAL A 31 -11.77 -48.82 23.00
CA VAL A 31 -10.65 -47.89 23.18
C VAL A 31 -9.99 -47.70 21.82
N LEU A 32 -10.33 -46.59 21.14
CA LEU A 32 -9.81 -46.29 19.80
C LEU A 32 -8.35 -45.81 19.90
N GLY A 33 -7.40 -46.74 19.83
CA GLY A 33 -5.97 -46.43 19.63
C GLY A 33 -5.64 -46.13 18.16
N GLY A 34 -4.36 -45.84 17.88
CA GLY A 34 -3.88 -45.64 16.51
C GLY A 34 -4.45 -44.40 15.82
N LEU A 35 -4.46 -44.41 14.49
CA LEU A 35 -4.99 -43.32 13.67
C LEU A 35 -6.48 -43.03 13.94
N THR A 36 -7.26 -44.04 14.34
CA THR A 36 -8.68 -43.86 14.68
C THR A 36 -8.86 -42.99 15.92
N GLY A 37 -8.02 -43.18 16.94
CA GLY A 37 -7.98 -42.32 18.13
C GLY A 37 -7.55 -40.89 17.82
N VAL A 38 -6.60 -40.72 16.90
CA VAL A 38 -6.19 -39.41 16.38
C VAL A 38 -7.37 -38.71 15.71
N LYS A 39 -8.08 -39.37 14.78
CA LYS A 39 -9.25 -38.82 14.09
C LYS A 39 -10.35 -38.42 15.09
N GLN A 40 -10.60 -39.23 16.11
CA GLN A 40 -11.59 -38.89 17.14
C GLN A 40 -11.22 -37.62 17.93
N ARG A 41 -9.95 -37.48 18.32
CA ARG A 41 -9.48 -36.28 19.03
C ARG A 41 -9.48 -35.02 18.16
N LEU A 42 -9.21 -35.16 16.86
CA LEU A 42 -9.33 -34.03 15.91
C LEU A 42 -10.76 -33.51 15.75
N MET A 43 -11.78 -34.30 16.11
CA MET A 43 -13.18 -33.83 16.13
C MET A 43 -13.60 -33.22 17.48
N SER A 44 -12.69 -33.16 18.47
CA SER A 44 -13.00 -32.61 19.78
C SER A 44 -13.32 -31.11 19.70
N PRO A 45 -14.30 -30.61 20.48
CA PRO A 45 -14.52 -29.16 20.58
C PRO A 45 -13.33 -28.44 21.24
N ASP A 46 -12.51 -29.15 22.02
CA ASP A 46 -11.35 -28.61 22.73
C ASP A 46 -10.12 -28.46 21.78
N PRO A 47 -9.65 -27.23 21.52
CA PRO A 47 -8.49 -27.00 20.66
C PRO A 47 -7.20 -27.67 21.17
N GLN A 48 -7.03 -27.86 22.48
CA GLN A 48 -5.83 -28.50 23.03
C GLN A 48 -5.80 -30.00 22.69
N GLN A 49 -6.97 -30.65 22.69
CA GLN A 49 -7.08 -32.05 22.27
C GLN A 49 -6.81 -32.22 20.78
N ARG A 50 -7.31 -31.29 19.95
CA ARG A 50 -7.02 -31.28 18.51
C ARG A 50 -5.53 -31.04 18.25
N LEU A 51 -4.92 -30.08 18.94
CA LEU A 51 -3.48 -29.80 18.88
C LEU A 51 -2.64 -31.05 19.21
N ALA A 52 -2.94 -31.73 20.33
CA ALA A 52 -2.20 -32.93 20.71
C ALA A 52 -2.35 -34.06 19.67
N ALA A 53 -3.53 -34.16 19.06
CA ALA A 53 -3.80 -35.14 18.01
C ALA A 53 -2.99 -34.88 16.73
N LEU A 54 -2.71 -33.62 16.38
CA LEU A 54 -1.87 -33.29 15.20
C LEU A 54 -0.45 -33.81 15.33
N THR A 55 0.15 -33.69 16.52
CA THR A 55 1.51 -34.22 16.76
C THR A 55 1.53 -35.74 16.64
N ASP A 56 0.50 -36.42 17.12
CA ASP A 56 0.39 -37.88 17.00
C ASP A 56 0.11 -38.32 15.56
N ALA A 57 -0.64 -37.53 14.78
CA ALA A 57 -0.94 -37.82 13.38
C ALA A 57 0.33 -38.02 12.55
N MET A 58 1.38 -37.22 12.79
CA MET A 58 2.65 -37.31 12.06
C MET A 58 3.39 -38.65 12.21
N ARG A 59 2.98 -39.51 13.14
CA ARG A 59 3.55 -40.86 13.33
C ARG A 59 2.99 -41.89 12.35
N TYR A 60 1.88 -41.58 11.66
CA TYR A 60 1.19 -42.50 10.76
C TYR A 60 1.36 -42.04 9.30
N PRO A 61 1.57 -42.96 8.34
CA PRO A 61 1.66 -42.62 6.92
C PRO A 61 0.45 -41.83 6.41
N SER A 62 -0.76 -42.20 6.86
CA SER A 62 -2.02 -41.53 6.48
C SER A 62 -2.32 -40.28 7.31
N GLY A 63 -1.44 -39.90 8.24
CA GLY A 63 -1.64 -38.75 9.12
C GLY A 63 -1.39 -37.39 8.45
N LEU A 64 -0.62 -37.36 7.36
CA LEU A 64 -0.30 -36.13 6.64
C LEU A 64 -1.57 -35.41 6.13
N GLU A 65 -2.55 -36.15 5.61
CA GLU A 65 -3.83 -35.59 5.15
C GLU A 65 -4.62 -34.96 6.31
N LEU A 66 -4.54 -35.54 7.51
CA LEU A 66 -5.19 -35.00 8.70
C LEU A 66 -4.55 -33.68 9.13
N VAL A 67 -3.22 -33.60 9.09
CA VAL A 67 -2.49 -32.37 9.43
C VAL A 67 -2.76 -31.28 8.38
N MET A 68 -2.83 -31.63 7.09
CA MET A 68 -3.24 -30.69 6.04
C MET A 68 -4.65 -30.15 6.24
N GLY A 69 -5.60 -31.02 6.62
CA GLY A 69 -6.98 -30.61 6.91
C GLY A 69 -7.08 -29.61 8.07
N ALA A 70 -6.17 -29.70 9.05
CA ALA A 70 -6.14 -28.81 10.20
C ALA A 70 -5.65 -27.38 9.90
N LEU A 71 -5.11 -27.11 8.71
CA LEU A 71 -4.89 -25.74 8.24
C LEU A 71 -6.21 -24.93 8.11
N GLY A 72 -7.35 -25.63 8.02
CA GLY A 72 -8.69 -25.04 8.03
C GLY A 72 -9.41 -25.12 9.37
N ASP A 73 -8.73 -25.48 10.47
CA ASP A 73 -9.35 -25.61 11.80
C ASP A 73 -9.92 -24.26 12.29
N PRO A 74 -11.05 -24.21 13.03
CA PRO A 74 -11.58 -22.96 13.56
C PRO A 74 -10.66 -22.26 14.59
N SER A 75 -9.69 -22.96 15.18
CA SER A 75 -8.75 -22.40 16.14
C SER A 75 -7.43 -22.01 15.46
N ASP A 76 -7.05 -20.73 15.56
CA ASP A 76 -5.76 -20.25 15.03
C ASP A 76 -4.57 -21.02 15.66
N LEU A 77 -4.69 -21.49 16.91
CA LEU A 77 -3.67 -22.33 17.57
C LEU A 77 -3.44 -23.64 16.80
N VAL A 78 -4.52 -24.28 16.37
CA VAL A 78 -4.47 -25.58 15.68
C VAL A 78 -4.01 -25.38 14.24
N GLN A 79 -4.49 -24.33 13.58
CA GLN A 79 -4.01 -23.93 12.25
C GLN A 79 -2.50 -23.68 12.24
N GLU A 80 -1.98 -22.91 13.20
CA GLU A 80 -0.56 -22.59 13.25
C GLU A 80 0.28 -23.83 13.56
N ALA A 81 -0.18 -24.71 14.46
CA ALA A 81 0.50 -25.98 14.70
C ALA A 81 0.55 -26.86 13.44
N ALA A 82 -0.55 -26.96 12.70
CA ALA A 82 -0.58 -27.66 11.42
C ALA A 82 0.41 -27.05 10.42
N HIS A 83 0.42 -25.71 10.30
CA HIS A 83 1.37 -24.99 9.46
C HIS A 83 2.83 -25.29 9.84
N GLN A 84 3.17 -25.24 11.14
CA GLN A 84 4.52 -25.53 11.63
C GLN A 84 4.95 -26.97 11.34
N LEU A 85 4.05 -27.95 11.47
CA LEU A 85 4.34 -29.36 11.17
C LEU A 85 4.57 -29.61 9.68
N LEU A 86 3.95 -28.80 8.82
CA LEU A 86 3.99 -28.98 7.36
C LEU A 86 5.07 -28.14 6.67
N ARG A 87 5.59 -27.08 7.30
CA ARG A 87 6.46 -26.06 6.65
C ARG A 87 7.69 -26.61 5.92
N ASP A 88 8.24 -27.71 6.41
CA ASP A 88 9.48 -28.32 5.89
C ASP A 88 9.21 -29.45 4.87
N GLN A 89 7.93 -29.74 4.58
CA GLN A 89 7.53 -30.77 3.63
C GLN A 89 7.67 -30.30 2.18
N THR A 90 8.22 -31.13 1.30
CA THR A 90 8.43 -30.79 -0.13
C THR A 90 7.34 -31.30 -1.05
N ASP A 91 6.36 -32.05 -0.53
CA ASP A 91 5.25 -32.59 -1.31
C ASP A 91 4.45 -31.46 -2.00
N PRO A 92 4.17 -31.54 -3.32
CA PRO A 92 3.46 -30.49 -4.05
C PRO A 92 2.06 -30.18 -3.51
N THR A 93 1.35 -31.18 -3.00
CA THR A 93 0.00 -31.03 -2.45
C THR A 93 0.06 -30.31 -1.10
N VAL A 94 1.04 -30.66 -0.26
CA VAL A 94 1.30 -29.95 1.01
C VAL A 94 1.69 -28.51 0.74
N GLN A 95 2.61 -28.28 -0.20
CA GLN A 95 3.04 -26.93 -0.60
C GLN A 95 1.87 -26.10 -1.12
N GLN A 96 0.95 -26.70 -1.88
CA GLN A 96 -0.25 -26.01 -2.33
C GLN A 96 -1.20 -25.68 -1.17
N ALA A 97 -1.39 -26.60 -0.22
CA ALA A 97 -2.21 -26.36 0.98
C ALA A 97 -1.62 -25.24 1.86
N LEU A 98 -0.31 -25.25 2.08
CA LEU A 98 0.40 -24.18 2.80
C LEU A 98 0.22 -22.82 2.12
N ARG A 99 0.35 -22.74 0.79
CA ARG A 99 0.10 -21.48 0.06
C ARG A 99 -1.32 -20.97 0.24
N LEU A 100 -2.32 -21.84 0.21
CA LEU A 100 -3.74 -21.47 0.40
C LEU A 100 -4.01 -21.00 1.84
N TYR A 101 -3.40 -21.66 2.82
CA TYR A 101 -3.46 -21.26 4.22
C TYR A 101 -2.83 -19.87 4.42
N VAL A 102 -1.58 -19.70 3.98
CA VAL A 102 -0.86 -18.42 4.07
C VAL A 102 -1.67 -17.32 3.38
N PHE A 103 -2.11 -17.53 2.14
CA PHE A 103 -2.95 -16.56 1.44
C PHE A 103 -4.20 -16.17 2.24
N SER A 104 -4.93 -17.14 2.79
CA SER A 104 -6.15 -16.89 3.56
C SER A 104 -5.88 -16.12 4.86
N ARG A 105 -4.78 -16.44 5.55
CA ARG A 105 -4.32 -15.73 6.75
C ARG A 105 -3.89 -14.30 6.43
N SER A 106 -2.98 -14.13 5.47
CA SER A 106 -2.46 -12.80 5.08
C SER A 106 -3.58 -11.92 4.51
N LYS A 107 -4.58 -12.50 3.83
CA LYS A 107 -5.78 -11.77 3.39
C LYS A 107 -6.64 -11.26 4.55
N ARG A 108 -6.71 -11.97 5.69
CA ARG A 108 -7.34 -11.44 6.91
C ARG A 108 -6.48 -10.32 7.50
N HIS A 109 -5.17 -10.52 7.58
CA HIS A 109 -4.23 -9.54 8.13
C HIS A 109 -4.21 -8.22 7.35
N ILE A 110 -4.27 -8.25 6.02
CA ILE A 110 -4.29 -7.02 5.22
C ILE A 110 -5.59 -6.22 5.39
N ALA A 111 -6.66 -6.85 5.91
CA ALA A 111 -7.92 -6.17 6.26
C ALA A 111 -7.96 -5.70 7.73
N SER A 112 -6.88 -5.88 8.49
CA SER A 112 -6.78 -5.43 9.88
C SER A 112 -6.71 -3.91 9.99
N ASP A 113 -7.31 -3.34 11.03
CA ASP A 113 -7.13 -1.93 11.39
C ASP A 113 -5.69 -1.63 11.86
N ASP A 114 -4.99 -2.64 12.39
CA ASP A 114 -3.60 -2.52 12.84
C ASP A 114 -2.63 -2.45 11.66
N GLU A 115 -1.91 -1.33 11.58
CA GLU A 115 -0.94 -1.04 10.52
C GLU A 115 0.19 -2.08 10.48
N ALA A 116 0.73 -2.47 11.63
CA ALA A 116 1.84 -3.42 11.70
C ALA A 116 1.43 -4.80 11.15
N THR A 117 0.21 -5.24 11.46
CA THR A 117 -0.39 -6.47 10.94
C THR A 117 -0.56 -6.41 9.42
N ARG A 118 -1.01 -5.28 8.86
CA ARG A 118 -1.11 -5.10 7.40
C ARG A 118 0.27 -5.19 6.74
N ILE A 119 1.27 -4.50 7.30
CA ILE A 119 2.65 -4.52 6.77
C ILE A 119 3.22 -5.94 6.80
N ALA A 120 3.06 -6.67 7.90
CA ALA A 120 3.57 -8.04 8.05
C ALA A 120 2.97 -9.03 7.05
N ALA A 121 1.75 -8.77 6.54
CA ALA A 121 1.08 -9.61 5.56
C ALA A 121 1.64 -9.47 4.14
N LEU A 122 2.20 -8.31 3.78
CA LEU A 122 2.58 -8.00 2.39
C LEU A 122 3.67 -8.95 1.82
N PRO A 123 4.76 -9.27 2.55
CA PRO A 123 5.78 -10.19 2.05
C PRO A 123 5.26 -11.63 1.88
N GLU A 124 4.25 -12.06 2.63
CA GLU A 124 3.64 -13.37 2.46
C GLU A 124 2.80 -13.43 1.18
N LEU A 125 2.01 -12.37 0.93
CA LEU A 125 1.12 -12.26 -0.22
C LEU A 125 1.85 -12.28 -1.56
N ILE A 126 3.07 -11.74 -1.63
CA ILE A 126 3.84 -11.71 -2.88
C ILE A 126 4.18 -13.12 -3.40
N HIS A 127 4.22 -14.11 -2.52
CA HIS A 127 4.49 -15.52 -2.83
C HIS A 127 3.21 -16.33 -3.10
N CYS A 128 2.03 -15.73 -2.95
CA CYS A 128 0.72 -16.38 -3.12
C CYS A 128 0.16 -16.28 -4.55
N GLY A 129 1.04 -16.20 -5.56
CA GLY A 129 0.64 -16.14 -6.97
C GLY A 129 -0.08 -14.84 -7.35
N HIS A 130 -0.97 -14.93 -8.34
CA HIS A 130 -1.61 -13.74 -8.92
C HIS A 130 -2.57 -13.02 -7.98
N GLU A 131 -3.32 -13.77 -7.17
CA GLU A 131 -4.27 -13.19 -6.20
C GLU A 131 -3.54 -12.47 -5.07
N GLY A 132 -2.46 -13.07 -4.56
CA GLY A 132 -1.61 -12.43 -3.56
C GLY A 132 -0.96 -11.14 -4.09
N LEU A 133 -0.41 -11.18 -5.31
CA LEU A 133 0.14 -10.00 -5.98
C LEU A 133 -0.92 -8.89 -6.14
N ASN A 134 -2.18 -9.23 -6.46
CA ASN A 134 -3.25 -8.25 -6.58
C ASN A 134 -3.55 -7.56 -5.24
N LEU A 135 -3.45 -8.27 -4.12
CA LEU A 135 -3.60 -7.67 -2.79
C LEU A 135 -2.43 -6.74 -2.45
N VAL A 136 -1.19 -7.09 -2.80
CA VAL A 136 -0.04 -6.19 -2.63
C VAL A 136 -0.19 -4.93 -3.50
N ILE A 137 -0.65 -5.07 -4.74
CA ILE A 137 -0.98 -3.93 -5.61
C ILE A 137 -2.09 -3.07 -4.99
N HIS A 138 -3.10 -3.68 -4.38
CA HIS A 138 -4.19 -2.95 -3.73
C HIS A 138 -3.68 -2.13 -2.53
N ALA A 139 -2.71 -2.64 -1.79
CA ALA A 139 -2.10 -1.95 -0.65
C ALA A 139 -1.35 -0.65 -1.02
N LEU A 140 -1.05 -0.41 -2.32
CA LEU A 140 -0.59 0.91 -2.79
C LEU A 140 -1.63 2.02 -2.56
N ARG A 141 -2.89 1.68 -2.27
CA ARG A 141 -3.99 2.60 -1.97
C ARG A 141 -4.42 2.56 -0.49
N ASP A 142 -3.62 1.93 0.37
CA ASP A 142 -3.89 1.89 1.81
C ASP A 142 -3.98 3.32 2.39
N PRO A 143 -4.84 3.61 3.37
CA PRO A 143 -4.86 4.92 4.03
C PRO A 143 -3.55 5.29 4.73
N SER A 144 -2.72 4.32 5.12
CA SER A 144 -1.40 4.55 5.70
C SER A 144 -0.31 4.68 4.63
N ASP A 145 0.44 5.78 4.70
CA ASP A 145 1.64 5.99 3.88
C ASP A 145 2.71 4.91 4.11
N VAL A 146 2.81 4.38 5.33
CA VAL A 146 3.80 3.35 5.68
C VAL A 146 3.45 2.03 5.00
N VAL A 147 2.17 1.67 4.96
CA VAL A 147 1.69 0.48 4.24
C VAL A 147 1.87 0.64 2.74
N GLN A 148 1.51 1.82 2.19
CA GLN A 148 1.76 2.13 0.78
C GLN A 148 3.25 2.00 0.44
N ARG A 149 4.13 2.50 1.32
CA ARG A 149 5.57 2.43 1.13
C ARG A 149 6.08 0.98 1.14
N ALA A 150 5.64 0.17 2.10
CA ALA A 150 5.99 -1.24 2.17
C ALA A 150 5.54 -2.00 0.90
N ALA A 151 4.32 -1.72 0.41
CA ALA A 151 3.82 -2.27 -0.83
C ALA A 151 4.65 -1.81 -2.05
N PHE A 152 5.01 -0.53 -2.12
CA PHE A 152 5.87 0.02 -3.17
C PHE A 152 7.23 -0.68 -3.21
N ASP A 153 7.90 -0.81 -2.06
CA ASP A 153 9.23 -1.41 -1.98
C ASP A 153 9.25 -2.88 -2.42
N LEU A 154 8.15 -3.61 -2.21
CA LEU A 154 7.98 -4.98 -2.70
C LEU A 154 7.70 -5.05 -4.22
N LEU A 155 7.18 -3.98 -4.82
CA LEU A 155 6.69 -3.97 -6.19
C LEU A 155 7.63 -3.29 -7.20
N LYS A 156 8.47 -2.35 -6.75
CA LYS A 156 9.24 -1.44 -7.62
C LYS A 156 10.11 -2.13 -8.67
N ASP A 157 10.69 -3.29 -8.35
CA ASP A 157 11.59 -4.02 -9.25
C ASP A 157 10.90 -5.15 -10.03
N ARG A 158 9.58 -5.30 -9.90
CA ARG A 158 8.86 -6.43 -10.50
C ARG A 158 8.55 -6.21 -11.98
N PRO A 159 8.75 -7.23 -12.86
CA PRO A 159 8.64 -7.06 -14.30
C PRO A 159 7.20 -7.04 -14.84
N GLU A 160 6.21 -7.48 -14.06
CA GLU A 160 4.85 -7.64 -14.54
C GLU A 160 4.23 -6.30 -14.99
N HIS A 161 3.68 -6.29 -16.21
CA HIS A 161 3.06 -5.10 -16.80
C HIS A 161 2.01 -4.44 -15.89
N ARG A 162 1.18 -5.23 -15.19
CA ARG A 162 0.19 -4.70 -14.25
C ARG A 162 0.81 -3.97 -13.06
N VAL A 163 1.97 -4.43 -12.58
CA VAL A 163 2.69 -3.79 -11.48
C VAL A 163 3.24 -2.46 -11.97
N ARG A 164 3.94 -2.46 -13.11
CA ARG A 164 4.44 -1.22 -13.74
C ARG A 164 3.32 -0.20 -13.93
N LYS A 165 2.16 -0.64 -14.44
CA LYS A 165 0.98 0.21 -14.60
C LYS A 165 0.46 0.77 -13.27
N SER A 166 0.46 -0.04 -12.20
CA SER A 166 0.03 0.43 -10.86
C SER A 166 0.99 1.44 -10.24
N LEU A 167 2.26 1.44 -10.66
CA LEU A 167 3.31 2.32 -10.18
C LEU A 167 3.49 3.60 -11.02
N GLU A 168 2.72 3.82 -12.08
CA GLU A 168 2.82 5.02 -12.94
C GLU A 168 2.63 6.35 -12.21
N LEU A 169 1.98 6.33 -11.04
CA LEU A 169 1.75 7.50 -10.18
C LEU A 169 2.63 7.47 -8.93
N PHE A 170 3.71 6.70 -8.94
CA PHE A 170 4.76 6.74 -7.95
C PHE A 170 6.03 7.30 -8.58
N SER A 171 6.76 8.15 -7.85
CA SER A 171 8.14 8.49 -8.25
C SER A 171 9.10 7.35 -7.89
N ALA A 172 10.34 7.41 -8.38
CA ALA A 172 11.40 6.47 -7.99
C ALA A 172 11.65 6.48 -6.47
N ALA A 173 11.42 7.63 -5.83
CA ALA A 173 11.47 7.78 -4.37
C ALA A 173 10.23 7.21 -3.66
N GLY A 174 9.26 6.64 -4.38
CA GLY A 174 8.04 6.02 -3.87
C GLY A 174 7.00 6.98 -3.32
N VAL A 175 7.03 8.26 -3.74
CA VAL A 175 5.97 9.23 -3.41
C VAL A 175 4.72 8.93 -4.22
N ASN A 176 3.57 8.81 -3.56
CA ASN A 176 2.30 8.42 -4.18
C ASN A 176 1.46 9.63 -4.62
N TYR A 177 1.23 9.78 -5.92
CA TYR A 177 0.49 10.89 -6.53
C TYR A 177 -0.99 10.57 -6.83
N MET A 178 -1.51 9.41 -6.38
CA MET A 178 -2.89 9.01 -6.67
C MET A 178 -3.94 9.95 -6.10
N ARG A 179 -3.71 10.48 -4.89
CA ARG A 179 -4.64 11.42 -4.24
C ARG A 179 -4.72 12.75 -4.99
N LEU A 180 -3.57 13.34 -5.35
CA LEU A 180 -3.51 14.54 -6.18
C LEU A 180 -4.28 14.36 -7.49
N ARG A 181 -4.07 13.24 -8.18
CA ARG A 181 -4.82 12.93 -9.40
C ARG A 181 -6.32 12.88 -9.17
N ALA A 182 -6.79 12.23 -8.10
CA ALA A 182 -8.21 12.13 -7.79
C ALA A 182 -8.83 13.52 -7.53
N LEU A 183 -8.17 14.36 -6.73
CA LEU A 183 -8.62 15.73 -6.44
C LEU A 183 -8.72 16.58 -7.72
N LEU A 184 -7.73 16.46 -8.61
CA LEU A 184 -7.71 17.18 -9.89
C LEU A 184 -8.81 16.69 -10.85
N ILE A 185 -9.09 15.38 -10.91
CA ILE A 185 -10.21 14.82 -11.69
C ILE A 185 -11.55 15.39 -11.19
N ASN A 186 -11.72 15.44 -9.87
CA ASN A 186 -12.93 15.93 -9.22
C ASN A 186 -13.03 17.46 -9.20
N ARG A 187 -12.01 18.19 -9.69
CA ARG A 187 -11.96 19.65 -9.71
C ARG A 187 -11.97 20.27 -8.30
N GLU A 188 -11.44 19.54 -7.33
CA GLU A 188 -11.24 19.98 -5.95
C GLU A 188 -9.92 20.79 -5.87
N TRP A 189 -9.86 21.91 -6.58
CA TRP A 189 -8.61 22.63 -6.86
C TRP A 189 -7.87 23.12 -5.62
N GLN A 190 -8.60 23.52 -4.57
CA GLN A 190 -8.00 23.97 -3.31
C GLN A 190 -7.34 22.81 -2.57
N LEU A 191 -8.02 21.67 -2.48
CA LEU A 191 -7.47 20.46 -1.86
C LEU A 191 -6.30 19.92 -2.69
N ALA A 192 -6.37 19.98 -4.02
CA ALA A 192 -5.26 19.61 -4.89
C ALA A 192 -4.02 20.49 -4.69
N ASP A 193 -4.21 21.79 -4.44
CA ASP A 193 -3.12 22.71 -4.14
C ASP A 193 -2.46 22.39 -2.78
N GLN A 194 -3.26 22.13 -1.75
CA GLN A 194 -2.76 21.67 -0.44
C GLN A 194 -2.02 20.33 -0.54
N GLU A 195 -2.58 19.37 -1.27
CA GLU A 195 -1.96 18.07 -1.53
C GLU A 195 -0.63 18.23 -2.29
N THR A 196 -0.53 19.21 -3.20
CA THR A 196 0.72 19.49 -3.92
C THR A 196 1.84 19.90 -2.96
N VAL A 197 1.55 20.79 -1.98
CA VAL A 197 2.53 21.17 -0.95
C VAL A 197 2.96 19.96 -0.14
N TYR A 198 2.01 19.13 0.28
CA TYR A 198 2.29 17.91 1.03
C TYR A 198 3.17 16.91 0.27
N LEU A 199 2.92 16.73 -1.03
CA LEU A 199 3.73 15.86 -1.87
C LEU A 199 5.13 16.42 -2.11
N MET A 200 5.29 17.74 -2.21
CA MET A 200 6.60 18.38 -2.31
C MET A 200 7.43 18.19 -1.02
N VAL A 201 6.80 18.26 0.16
CA VAL A 201 7.44 17.92 1.45
C VAL A 201 7.94 16.46 1.43
N LYS A 202 7.08 15.52 1.00
CA LYS A 202 7.45 14.10 0.89
C LYS A 202 8.59 13.85 -0.09
N ALA A 203 8.56 14.51 -1.26
CA ALA A 203 9.59 14.38 -2.28
C ALA A 203 10.97 14.86 -1.80
N CYS A 204 11.02 15.81 -0.86
CA CYS A 204 12.25 16.22 -0.17
C CYS A 204 12.69 15.25 0.94
N GLY A 205 11.98 14.15 1.19
CA GLY A 205 12.29 13.22 2.28
C GLY A 205 12.06 13.81 3.68
N LEU A 206 11.22 14.84 3.80
CA LEU A 206 10.93 15.49 5.08
C LEU A 206 9.84 14.71 5.83
N GLU A 207 10.19 14.22 7.02
CA GLU A 207 9.27 13.47 7.90
C GLU A 207 8.69 14.32 9.03
N GLY A 208 7.57 13.87 9.61
CA GLY A 208 7.12 14.31 10.94
C GLY A 208 6.53 15.73 11.01
N GLY A 209 5.75 16.14 10.00
CA GLY A 209 5.07 17.44 10.02
C GLY A 209 6.01 18.64 9.85
N LYS A 210 7.25 18.42 9.40
CA LYS A 210 8.17 19.49 9.05
C LYS A 210 7.61 20.31 7.90
N GLU A 211 7.54 21.61 8.08
CA GLU A 211 7.18 22.52 7.00
C GLU A 211 8.30 22.64 5.98
N LEU A 212 7.91 22.59 4.71
CA LEU A 212 8.80 22.95 3.61
C LEU A 212 9.28 24.39 3.79
N GLN A 213 10.58 24.60 3.65
CA GLN A 213 11.22 25.90 3.63
C GLN A 213 11.57 26.27 2.20
N PRO A 214 11.61 27.58 1.84
CA PRO A 214 11.91 28.00 0.47
C PRO A 214 13.19 27.39 -0.11
N VAL A 215 14.24 27.21 0.70
CA VAL A 215 15.50 26.60 0.27
C VAL A 215 15.33 25.15 -0.20
N GLN A 216 14.40 24.39 0.38
CA GLN A 216 14.18 22.99 0.08
C GLN A 216 13.44 22.77 -1.25
N LEU A 217 12.86 23.82 -1.85
CA LEU A 217 12.32 23.75 -3.21
C LEU A 217 13.39 23.37 -4.24
N LEU A 218 14.66 23.66 -3.93
CA LEU A 218 15.81 23.27 -4.75
C LEU A 218 16.13 21.78 -4.65
N ASP A 219 15.63 21.07 -3.65
CA ASP A 219 15.93 19.67 -3.41
C ASP A 219 14.87 18.72 -4.00
N ILE A 220 13.73 19.25 -4.47
CA ILE A 220 12.65 18.44 -5.04
C ILE A 220 13.12 17.77 -6.33
N PRO A 221 13.11 16.43 -6.43
CA PRO A 221 13.57 15.74 -7.63
C PRO A 221 12.80 16.14 -8.89
N CYS A 222 13.49 16.13 -10.03
CA CYS A 222 12.88 16.50 -11.32
C CYS A 222 11.70 15.61 -11.71
N GLU A 223 11.79 14.31 -11.41
CA GLU A 223 10.70 13.37 -11.67
C GLU A 223 9.42 13.78 -10.94
N ASP A 224 9.52 14.06 -9.63
CA ASP A 224 8.40 14.50 -8.79
C ASP A 224 7.79 15.82 -9.31
N LEU A 225 8.62 16.82 -9.64
CA LEU A 225 8.15 18.08 -10.25
C LEU A 225 7.40 17.84 -11.56
N HIS A 226 7.92 16.96 -12.43
CA HIS A 226 7.27 16.63 -13.70
C HIS A 226 5.97 15.86 -13.52
N ILE A 227 5.87 14.96 -12.54
CA ILE A 227 4.62 14.24 -12.24
C ILE A 227 3.55 15.25 -11.80
N ILE A 228 3.88 16.14 -10.86
CA ILE A 228 2.98 17.18 -10.36
C ILE A 228 2.50 18.06 -11.52
N ASP A 229 3.44 18.60 -12.29
CA ASP A 229 3.13 19.50 -13.41
C ASP A 229 2.25 18.83 -14.47
N ARG A 230 2.58 17.59 -14.86
CA ARG A 230 1.80 16.80 -15.83
C ARG A 230 0.37 16.55 -15.35
N LEU A 231 0.17 16.32 -14.05
CA LEU A 231 -1.17 16.12 -13.49
C LEU A 231 -1.98 17.43 -13.55
N TRP A 232 -1.41 18.53 -13.07
CA TRP A 232 -2.06 19.85 -13.10
C TRP A 232 -2.43 20.28 -14.52
N THR A 233 -1.49 20.20 -15.45
CA THR A 233 -1.71 20.56 -16.86
C THR A 233 -2.76 19.69 -17.52
N ARG A 234 -2.70 18.36 -17.34
CA ARG A 234 -3.65 17.43 -17.94
C ARG A 234 -5.08 17.69 -17.50
N TYR A 235 -5.32 17.82 -16.20
CA TYR A 235 -6.69 17.91 -15.66
C TYR A 235 -7.27 19.33 -15.68
N SER A 236 -6.43 20.35 -15.91
CA SER A 236 -6.87 21.73 -16.14
C SER A 236 -7.03 22.10 -17.61
N ASN A 237 -6.84 21.16 -18.55
CA ASN A 237 -6.79 21.41 -19.99
C ASN A 237 -5.72 22.46 -20.37
N GLY A 238 -4.52 22.30 -19.81
CA GLY A 238 -3.36 23.16 -20.05
C GLY A 238 -3.42 24.53 -19.38
N ARG A 239 -4.38 24.79 -18.49
CA ARG A 239 -4.55 26.12 -17.86
C ARG A 239 -3.68 26.32 -16.63
N PHE A 240 -3.41 25.26 -15.88
CA PHE A 240 -2.71 25.27 -14.60
C PHE A 240 -1.49 24.34 -14.65
N GLY A 241 -0.49 24.61 -13.82
CA GLY A 241 0.77 23.88 -13.78
C GLY A 241 1.97 24.81 -13.66
N PHE A 242 3.06 24.28 -13.12
CA PHE A 242 4.32 25.00 -12.96
C PHE A 242 4.97 25.33 -14.31
N SER A 243 4.82 24.49 -15.33
CA SER A 243 5.31 24.78 -16.69
C SER A 243 4.55 25.95 -17.32
N VAL A 244 3.24 26.02 -17.10
CA VAL A 244 2.39 27.14 -17.53
C VAL A 244 2.82 28.44 -16.85
N GLN A 245 3.02 28.40 -15.53
CA GLN A 245 3.52 29.54 -14.76
C GLN A 245 4.93 29.95 -15.22
N SER A 246 5.83 28.99 -15.42
CA SER A 246 7.19 29.23 -15.89
C SER A 246 7.20 29.93 -17.26
N SER A 247 6.36 29.49 -18.20
CA SER A 247 6.21 30.15 -19.52
C SER A 247 5.79 31.61 -19.36
N ILE A 248 4.73 31.88 -18.57
CA ILE A 248 4.23 33.24 -18.34
C ILE A 248 5.30 34.11 -17.65
N TRP A 249 6.00 33.54 -16.68
CA TRP A 249 7.09 34.21 -15.98
C TRP A 249 8.22 34.62 -16.94
N GLN A 250 8.65 33.73 -17.83
CA GLN A 250 9.69 34.03 -18.83
C GLN A 250 9.26 35.11 -19.82
N ASP A 251 8.00 35.10 -20.26
CA ASP A 251 7.46 36.14 -21.13
C ASP A 251 7.64 37.53 -20.49
N PHE A 252 7.34 37.67 -19.20
CA PHE A 252 7.51 38.95 -18.49
C PHE A 252 8.95 39.26 -18.10
N TYR A 253 9.74 38.25 -17.73
CA TYR A 253 11.14 38.45 -17.34
C TYR A 253 11.95 39.10 -18.46
N ASN A 254 11.64 38.78 -19.71
CA ASN A 254 12.31 39.37 -20.88
C ASN A 254 11.78 40.76 -21.27
N LEU A 255 10.62 41.18 -20.75
CA LEU A 255 9.97 42.45 -21.10
C LEU A 255 10.29 43.58 -20.12
N TYR A 256 10.61 43.26 -18.86
CA TYR A 256 10.81 44.23 -17.80
C TYR A 256 12.25 44.22 -17.27
N TRP A 257 12.81 45.41 -17.06
CA TRP A 257 14.17 45.57 -16.51
C TRP A 257 14.23 45.43 -14.98
N SER A 258 13.10 45.62 -14.31
CA SER A 258 12.97 45.56 -12.85
C SER A 258 12.28 44.27 -12.43
N LYS A 259 12.92 43.51 -11.53
CA LYS A 259 12.32 42.30 -10.93
C LYS A 259 10.97 42.57 -10.29
N SER A 260 10.83 43.72 -9.62
CA SER A 260 9.57 44.11 -8.96
C SER A 260 8.43 44.31 -9.97
N ASP A 261 8.75 44.84 -11.16
CA ASP A 261 7.77 45.04 -12.22
C ASP A 261 7.40 43.71 -12.87
N THR A 262 8.38 42.82 -13.07
CA THR A 262 8.13 41.44 -13.52
C THR A 262 7.17 40.71 -12.58
N TRP A 263 7.40 40.77 -11.26
CA TRP A 263 6.52 40.15 -10.26
C TRP A 263 5.12 40.70 -10.35
N SER A 264 5.01 42.03 -10.38
CA SER A 264 3.75 42.76 -10.49
C SER A 264 2.96 42.32 -11.73
N ALA A 265 3.59 42.35 -12.90
CA ALA A 265 2.97 41.98 -14.18
C ALA A 265 2.57 40.49 -14.22
N PHE A 266 3.42 39.61 -13.70
CA PHE A 266 3.10 38.19 -13.56
C PHE A 266 1.88 37.99 -12.65
N GLY A 267 1.91 38.61 -11.46
CA GLY A 267 0.84 38.52 -10.47
C GLY A 267 -0.51 39.00 -11.02
N ASP A 268 -0.51 40.10 -11.79
CA ASP A 268 -1.70 40.59 -12.48
C ASP A 268 -2.19 39.58 -13.53
N ARG A 269 -1.27 38.99 -14.30
CA ARG A 269 -1.60 38.05 -15.38
C ARG A 269 -2.16 36.71 -14.90
N VAL A 270 -1.67 36.20 -13.78
CA VAL A 270 -2.16 34.94 -13.19
C VAL A 270 -3.27 35.18 -12.17
N GLY A 271 -3.58 36.43 -11.82
CA GLY A 271 -4.64 36.80 -10.88
C GLY A 271 -4.26 36.64 -9.41
N TRP A 272 -2.97 36.69 -9.08
CA TRP A 272 -2.46 36.75 -7.70
C TRP A 272 -2.36 38.17 -7.18
N ARG A 273 -2.33 39.16 -8.07
CA ARG A 273 -2.41 40.58 -7.74
C ARG A 273 -3.61 41.21 -8.42
N VAL A 274 -4.26 42.12 -7.72
CA VAL A 274 -5.44 42.85 -8.18
C VAL A 274 -5.35 44.30 -7.75
N ASN A 275 -5.88 45.19 -8.60
CA ASN A 275 -5.99 46.60 -8.30
C ASN A 275 -7.42 46.93 -7.86
N HIS A 276 -7.59 47.33 -6.60
CA HIS A 276 -8.84 47.87 -6.09
C HIS A 276 -8.74 49.39 -5.92
N LEU A 277 -9.87 50.09 -6.06
CA LEU A 277 -9.93 51.54 -5.90
C LEU A 277 -9.38 52.03 -4.55
N LEU A 278 -9.60 51.25 -3.49
CA LEU A 278 -9.18 51.57 -2.11
C LEU A 278 -7.90 50.84 -1.67
N ASN A 279 -7.44 49.86 -2.44
CA ASN A 279 -6.24 49.08 -2.16
C ASN A 279 -5.56 48.73 -3.50
N PRO A 280 -4.84 49.68 -4.11
CA PRO A 280 -4.08 49.42 -5.32
C PRO A 280 -2.95 48.44 -5.02
N ASN A 281 -2.60 47.59 -5.98
CA ASN A 281 -1.52 46.61 -5.89
C ASN A 281 -1.73 45.53 -4.82
N HIS A 282 -2.99 45.19 -4.50
CA HIS A 282 -3.32 44.17 -3.51
C HIS A 282 -2.91 42.78 -3.99
N TRP A 283 -2.01 42.14 -3.24
CA TRP A 283 -1.67 40.73 -3.42
C TRP A 283 -2.68 39.87 -2.68
N ARG A 284 -3.34 38.98 -3.43
CA ARG A 284 -4.35 38.09 -2.87
C ARG A 284 -3.73 37.13 -1.87
N ARG A 285 -4.40 36.97 -0.75
CA ARG A 285 -4.14 35.90 0.21
C ARG A 285 -4.75 34.59 -0.27
N TYR A 286 -4.30 33.48 0.29
CA TYR A 286 -4.74 32.14 -0.10
C TYR A 286 -6.27 31.96 -0.11
N ASP A 287 -6.94 32.51 0.90
CA ASP A 287 -8.39 32.50 1.06
C ASP A 287 -9.13 33.40 0.07
N GLU A 288 -8.43 34.31 -0.62
CA GLU A 288 -8.97 35.21 -1.64
C GLU A 288 -8.78 34.67 -3.08
N LEU A 289 -8.12 33.53 -3.25
CA LEU A 289 -7.85 32.92 -4.55
C LEU A 289 -9.10 32.25 -5.17
N ILE A 290 -9.06 32.04 -6.49
CA ILE A 290 -10.16 31.43 -7.24
C ILE A 290 -9.82 29.96 -7.52
N PHE A 291 -10.33 29.06 -6.70
CA PHE A 291 -10.16 27.61 -6.87
C PHE A 291 -11.17 27.02 -7.88
N SER A 292 -11.10 27.48 -9.13
CA SER A 292 -11.93 26.94 -10.23
C SER A 292 -11.28 27.18 -11.59
N LEU A 293 -11.74 26.47 -12.63
CA LEU A 293 -11.28 26.69 -14.01
C LEU A 293 -11.60 28.09 -14.57
N ARG A 294 -12.43 28.89 -13.89
CA ARG A 294 -12.69 30.30 -14.25
C ARG A 294 -11.50 31.20 -13.90
N ALA A 295 -10.55 30.73 -13.10
CA ALA A 295 -9.36 31.47 -12.79
C ALA A 295 -8.48 31.71 -14.04
N PRO A 296 -7.62 32.75 -14.04
CA PRO A 296 -6.70 33.01 -15.12
C PRO A 296 -5.75 31.83 -15.39
N VAL A 297 -5.22 31.75 -16.61
CA VAL A 297 -4.18 30.77 -16.95
C VAL A 297 -2.93 31.04 -16.11
N GLY A 298 -2.38 29.99 -15.49
CA GLY A 298 -1.26 30.05 -14.55
C GLY A 298 -1.65 30.27 -13.09
N HIS A 299 -2.95 30.43 -12.77
CA HIS A 299 -3.38 30.77 -11.41
C HIS A 299 -3.02 29.71 -10.34
N LEU A 300 -2.96 28.44 -10.72
CA LEU A 300 -2.65 27.32 -9.82
C LEU A 300 -1.54 26.43 -10.40
N PRO A 301 -0.80 25.71 -9.54
CA PRO A 301 -0.85 25.76 -8.06
C PRO A 301 -0.24 27.06 -7.46
N PHE A 302 -0.74 27.51 -6.32
CA PHE A 302 -0.25 28.68 -5.56
C PHE A 302 0.65 28.30 -4.38
N LEU A 303 0.47 27.09 -3.83
CA LEU A 303 1.29 26.54 -2.74
C LEU A 303 1.16 27.24 -1.37
N GLY A 304 0.16 28.10 -1.18
CA GLY A 304 -0.08 28.84 0.07
C GLY A 304 0.73 30.13 0.25
N ASP A 305 0.32 30.97 1.21
CA ASP A 305 0.87 32.33 1.43
C ASP A 305 2.37 32.38 1.74
N LYS A 306 2.91 31.31 2.35
CA LYS A 306 4.35 31.18 2.63
C LYS A 306 5.19 31.09 1.36
N PHE A 307 4.58 30.61 0.28
CA PHE A 307 5.23 30.27 -0.97
C PHE A 307 4.79 31.25 -2.06
N GLY A 308 3.58 31.10 -2.60
CA GLY A 308 3.00 32.01 -3.59
C GLY A 308 3.98 32.50 -4.65
N ILE A 309 3.99 33.83 -4.85
CA ILE A 309 4.89 34.53 -5.77
C ILE A 309 6.38 34.26 -5.51
N PHE A 310 6.79 34.00 -4.28
CA PHE A 310 8.19 33.79 -3.93
C PHE A 310 8.77 32.49 -4.47
N THR A 311 7.93 31.58 -4.97
CA THR A 311 8.38 30.29 -5.53
C THR A 311 8.60 30.30 -7.03
N ILE A 312 8.09 31.30 -7.74
CA ILE A 312 8.04 31.28 -9.21
C ILE A 312 9.45 31.20 -9.81
N GLU A 313 10.39 32.02 -9.33
CA GLU A 313 11.77 32.04 -9.84
C GLU A 313 12.46 30.68 -9.60
N THR A 314 12.30 30.14 -8.40
CA THR A 314 12.92 28.87 -8.01
C THR A 314 12.37 27.71 -8.83
N ILE A 315 11.04 27.57 -8.92
CA ILE A 315 10.41 26.47 -9.65
C ILE A 315 10.63 26.62 -11.15
N ALA A 316 10.51 27.83 -11.72
CA ALA A 316 10.79 28.06 -13.14
C ALA A 316 12.24 27.72 -13.49
N GLY A 317 13.20 28.13 -12.65
CA GLY A 317 14.61 27.78 -12.82
C GLY A 317 14.87 26.28 -12.71
N ARG A 318 14.23 25.60 -11.74
CA ARG A 318 14.32 24.14 -11.59
C ARG A 318 13.77 23.41 -12.82
N LEU A 319 12.59 23.77 -13.30
CA LEU A 319 11.99 23.16 -14.49
C LEU A 319 12.88 23.32 -15.73
N ALA A 320 13.50 24.48 -15.92
CA ALA A 320 14.44 24.70 -17.02
C ALA A 320 15.69 23.81 -16.92
N ASN A 321 16.16 23.51 -15.71
CA ASN A 321 17.30 22.62 -15.47
C ASN A 321 16.94 21.15 -15.58
N CYS A 322 15.71 20.76 -15.22
CA CYS A 322 15.22 19.39 -15.35
C CYS A 322 15.02 18.92 -16.80
N GLN A 323 14.94 19.86 -17.75
CA GLN A 323 14.79 19.59 -19.18
C GLN A 323 16.13 19.38 -19.91
N ARG A 324 17.27 19.56 -19.23
CA ARG A 324 18.63 19.35 -19.75
C ARG A 324 19.17 18.00 -19.30
#